data_AF-A0A3S2PG02-F1
#
_entry.id   AF-A0A3S2PG02-F1
#
_cell.length_a   1.000
_cell.length_b   1.000
_cell.length_c   1.000
_cell.angle_alpha   90.00
_cell.angle_beta   90.00
_cell.angle_gamma   90.00
#
_symmetry.space_group_name_H-M   'P 1'
#
loop_
_entity.id
_entity.type
_entity.pdbx_description
1 polymer ?
#
loop_
_entity_poly.entity_id
_entity_poly.type
_entity_poly.pdbx_seq_one_letter_code
_entity_poly.pdbx_strand_id
1 'polypeptide(L)'
;MCRAALESPRKSIIFEPYPSVVDPNDPKTLAFNPKKKNYERLQKALDSVMSIREMTQGSYLEIKKQMDKLDPLAHPLLQWIISSNRSHIVKLPLSRQLKFMHTSHQFLLLSSPPAKEARFRTAKKLYGSTFAFHGSHIENWHSVLRNGLVNASYTKLQGWGKDSTVCQQKMN
;
A
#
# COMPACT_ATOMS: atom_id res chain seq x y z
N MET A 1 -0.56 5.55 4.42
CA MET A 1 0.51 4.70 3.87
C MET A 1 1.25 5.38 2.74
N CYS A 2 0.61 5.73 1.61
CA CYS A 2 1.24 6.51 0.53
C CYS A 2 1.93 7.80 1.05
N ARG A 3 1.19 8.64 1.78
CA ARG A 3 1.72 9.84 2.45
C ARG A 3 2.95 9.57 3.32
N ALA A 4 2.86 8.62 4.25
CA ALA A 4 3.99 8.24 5.11
C ALA A 4 5.22 7.75 4.32
N ALA A 5 5.02 7.01 3.22
CA ALA A 5 6.10 6.61 2.33
C ALA A 5 6.80 7.80 1.66
N LEU A 6 6.03 8.83 1.30
CA LEU A 6 6.54 10.04 0.63
C LEU A 6 7.26 10.99 1.59
N GLU A 7 6.80 11.07 2.82
CA GLU A 7 7.39 11.89 3.88
C GLU A 7 8.65 11.25 4.48
N SER A 8 8.86 9.95 4.25
CA SER A 8 10.02 9.23 4.76
C SER A 8 11.34 9.72 4.14
N PRO A 9 12.44 9.82 4.92
CA PRO A 9 13.77 10.05 4.35
C PRO A 9 14.22 8.89 3.43
N ARG A 10 13.58 7.71 3.56
CA ARG A 10 13.85 6.52 2.73
C ARG A 10 13.01 6.46 1.45
N LYS A 11 12.23 7.50 1.12
CA LYS A 11 11.27 7.51 0.00
C LYS A 11 11.85 7.06 -1.35
N SER A 12 13.13 7.34 -1.60
CA SER A 12 13.83 6.88 -2.80
C SER A 12 13.87 5.36 -2.97
N ILE A 13 13.77 4.62 -1.86
CA ILE A 13 13.83 3.17 -1.78
C ILE A 13 12.44 2.56 -1.59
N ILE A 14 11.64 3.13 -0.69
CA ILE A 14 10.37 2.51 -0.24
C ILE A 14 9.12 3.04 -0.96
N PHE A 15 9.20 4.18 -1.63
CA PHE A 15 8.11 4.71 -2.44
C PHE A 15 8.09 4.00 -3.80
N GLU A 16 7.73 2.73 -3.78
CA GLU A 16 7.65 1.87 -4.95
C GLU A 16 6.35 1.05 -4.91
N PRO A 17 5.55 1.01 -5.99
CA PRO A 17 5.71 1.76 -7.24
C PRO A 17 5.62 3.28 -7.05
N TYR A 18 6.40 3.99 -7.87
CA TYR A 18 6.21 5.43 -8.12
C TYR A 18 5.03 5.64 -9.09
N PRO A 19 4.27 6.76 -8.99
CA PRO A 19 3.09 6.95 -9.81
C PRO A 19 3.43 7.15 -11.28
N SER A 20 2.57 6.65 -12.15
CA SER A 20 2.61 6.85 -13.59
C SER A 20 1.32 7.55 -14.00
N VAL A 21 1.36 8.87 -14.08
CA VAL A 21 0.17 9.72 -14.29
C VAL A 21 0.44 10.67 -15.45
N VAL A 22 -0.46 10.67 -16.43
CA VAL A 22 -0.42 11.54 -17.61
C VAL A 22 -0.69 12.99 -17.19
N ASP A 23 0.01 13.94 -17.82
CA ASP A 23 -0.26 15.37 -17.61
C ASP A 23 -1.64 15.75 -18.19
N PRO A 24 -2.56 16.32 -17.38
CA PRO A 24 -3.86 16.78 -17.87
C PRO A 24 -3.77 17.86 -18.96
N ASN A 25 -2.69 18.63 -19.00
CA ASN A 25 -2.48 19.70 -19.98
C ASN A 25 -1.67 19.23 -21.20
N ASP A 26 -0.95 18.11 -21.09
CA ASP A 26 -0.18 17.52 -22.18
C ASP A 26 -0.27 15.98 -22.18
N PRO A 27 -1.20 15.40 -22.95
CA PRO A 27 -1.42 13.95 -22.99
C PRO A 27 -0.21 13.13 -23.46
N LYS A 28 0.81 13.76 -24.05
CA LYS A 28 2.02 13.07 -24.53
C LYS A 28 3.06 12.88 -23.43
N THR A 29 2.89 13.54 -22.29
CA THR A 29 3.87 13.51 -21.19
C THR A 29 3.27 12.97 -19.90
N LEU A 30 4.15 12.44 -19.05
CA LEU A 30 3.79 11.98 -17.72
C LEU A 30 4.15 13.07 -16.72
N ALA A 31 3.14 13.61 -16.03
CA ALA A 31 3.35 14.50 -14.90
C ALA A 31 4.04 13.78 -13.72
N PHE A 32 3.75 12.49 -13.53
CA PHE A 32 4.52 11.60 -12.66
C PHE A 32 5.12 10.47 -13.48
N ASN A 33 6.45 10.46 -13.59
CA ASN A 33 7.20 9.49 -14.37
C ASN A 33 8.12 8.66 -13.46
N PRO A 34 7.97 7.32 -13.39
CA PRO A 34 8.85 6.45 -12.60
C PRO A 34 10.34 6.54 -12.98
N LYS A 35 10.66 6.91 -14.22
CA LYS A 35 12.04 7.10 -14.71
C LYS A 35 12.63 8.46 -14.30
N LYS A 36 11.79 9.46 -14.00
CA LYS A 36 12.18 10.81 -13.59
C LYS A 36 11.32 11.24 -12.40
N LYS A 37 11.63 10.67 -11.24
CA LYS A 37 10.88 10.88 -9.99
C LYS A 37 11.04 12.32 -9.51
N ASN A 38 9.93 12.98 -9.17
CA ASN A 38 9.87 14.33 -8.62
C ASN A 38 8.97 14.30 -7.37
N TYR A 39 9.60 14.14 -6.20
CA TYR A 39 8.88 13.93 -4.95
C TYR A 39 8.25 15.22 -4.43
N GLU A 40 8.83 16.37 -4.72
CA GLU A 40 8.34 17.70 -4.31
C GLU A 40 7.01 17.99 -5.01
N ARG A 41 6.94 17.77 -6.33
CA ARG A 41 5.71 17.94 -7.11
C ARG A 41 4.64 16.94 -6.69
N LEU A 42 5.04 15.70 -6.39
CA LEU A 42 4.14 14.65 -5.92
C LEU A 42 3.54 14.97 -4.55
N GLN A 43 4.35 15.51 -3.63
CA GLN A 43 3.91 15.95 -2.31
C GLN A 43 2.86 17.06 -2.45
N LYS A 44 3.12 18.08 -3.28
CA LYS A 44 2.16 19.16 -3.54
C LYS A 44 0.81 18.67 -4.08
N ALA A 45 0.83 17.72 -5.01
CA ALA A 45 -0.40 17.11 -5.52
C ALA A 45 -1.13 16.31 -4.43
N LEU A 46 -0.38 15.54 -3.63
CA LEU A 46 -0.94 14.74 -2.54
C LEU A 46 -1.55 15.60 -1.43
N ASP A 47 -0.96 16.76 -1.14
CA ASP A 47 -1.48 17.75 -0.18
C ASP A 47 -2.77 18.41 -0.67
N SER A 48 -2.99 18.41 -1.98
CA SER A 48 -4.21 18.92 -2.62
C SER A 48 -5.30 17.86 -2.76
N VAL A 49 -5.04 16.61 -2.35
CA VAL A 49 -6.06 15.56 -2.30
C VAL A 49 -6.98 15.83 -1.12
N MET A 50 -8.25 16.03 -1.45
CA MET A 50 -9.33 16.26 -0.50
C MET A 50 -9.47 15.13 0.53
N SER A 51 -10.08 15.39 1.69
CA SER A 51 -10.39 14.32 2.63
C SER A 51 -11.57 13.45 2.14
N ILE A 52 -11.62 12.20 2.58
CA ILE A 52 -12.76 11.31 2.29
C ILE A 52 -14.08 11.92 2.78
N ARG A 53 -14.08 12.64 3.91
CA ARG A 53 -15.27 13.26 4.47
C ARG A 53 -15.86 14.31 3.54
N GLU A 54 -15.01 15.13 2.93
CA GLU A 54 -15.42 16.16 1.97
C GLU A 54 -15.85 15.52 0.64
N MET A 55 -15.17 14.46 0.18
CA MET A 55 -15.54 13.74 -1.04
C MET A 55 -16.94 13.12 -0.98
N THR A 56 -17.44 12.77 0.21
CA THR A 56 -18.80 12.22 0.34
C THR A 56 -19.91 13.28 0.40
N GLN A 57 -19.57 14.58 0.41
CA GLN A 57 -20.55 15.67 0.51
C GLN A 57 -21.07 16.17 -0.85
N GLY A 58 -20.52 15.68 -1.97
CA GLY A 58 -20.87 16.18 -3.30
C GLY A 58 -20.85 15.11 -4.37
N SER A 59 -21.31 15.46 -5.57
CA SER A 59 -21.21 14.59 -6.73
C SER A 59 -19.76 14.47 -7.20
N TYR A 60 -19.45 13.37 -7.90
CA TYR A 60 -18.12 13.14 -8.47
C TYR A 60 -17.61 14.35 -9.30
N LEU A 61 -18.49 14.97 -10.10
CA LEU A 61 -18.10 16.08 -10.98
C LEU A 61 -17.73 17.34 -10.19
N GLU A 62 -18.47 17.64 -9.13
CA GLU A 62 -18.20 18.79 -8.24
C GLU A 62 -16.90 18.59 -7.47
N ILE A 63 -16.72 17.41 -6.89
CA ILE A 63 -15.52 17.04 -6.12
C ILE A 63 -14.28 17.06 -7.01
N LYS A 64 -14.37 16.53 -8.24
CA LYS A 64 -13.28 16.64 -9.22
C LYS A 64 -12.97 18.09 -9.56
N LYS A 65 -13.99 18.91 -9.86
CA LYS A 65 -13.80 20.33 -10.18
C LYS A 65 -13.17 21.11 -9.02
N GLN A 66 -13.51 20.78 -7.78
CA GLN A 66 -12.90 21.38 -6.58
C GLN A 66 -11.42 20.98 -6.44
N MET A 67 -11.09 19.70 -6.65
CA MET A 67 -9.70 19.24 -6.64
C MET A 67 -8.87 19.87 -7.77
N ASP A 68 -9.41 19.93 -8.99
CA ASP A 68 -8.72 20.52 -10.15
C ASP A 68 -8.37 22.00 -9.92
N LYS A 69 -9.18 22.74 -9.15
CA LYS A 69 -8.89 24.12 -8.76
C LYS A 69 -7.70 24.25 -7.81
N LEU A 70 -7.50 23.26 -6.93
CA LEU A 70 -6.37 23.24 -5.99
C LEU A 70 -5.10 22.77 -6.70
N ASP A 71 -5.19 21.63 -7.39
CA ASP A 71 -4.12 21.07 -8.20
C ASP A 71 -4.72 20.12 -9.25
N PRO A 72 -4.48 20.33 -10.56
CA PRO A 72 -4.99 19.47 -11.62
C PRO A 72 -4.49 18.01 -11.54
N LEU A 73 -3.43 17.73 -10.78
CA LEU A 73 -2.93 16.38 -10.52
C LEU A 73 -3.51 15.71 -9.28
N ALA A 74 -4.23 16.42 -8.42
CA ALA A 74 -4.77 15.84 -7.18
C ALA A 74 -5.72 14.68 -7.48
N HIS A 75 -6.69 14.90 -8.36
CA HIS A 75 -7.65 13.86 -8.73
C HIS A 75 -7.01 12.68 -9.51
N PRO A 76 -6.20 12.91 -10.57
CA PRO A 76 -5.46 11.83 -11.24
C PRO A 76 -4.56 11.03 -10.29
N LEU A 77 -3.90 11.68 -9.33
CA LEU A 77 -3.08 11.01 -8.33
C LEU A 77 -3.93 10.16 -7.39
N LEU A 78 -5.06 10.68 -6.91
CA LEU A 78 -6.00 9.91 -6.09
C LEU A 78 -6.50 8.67 -6.82
N GLN A 79 -6.88 8.81 -8.09
CA GLN A 79 -7.27 7.69 -8.94
C GLN A 79 -6.14 6.66 -9.04
N TRP A 80 -4.91 7.10 -9.26
CA TRP A 80 -3.76 6.20 -9.25
C TRP A 80 -3.58 5.50 -7.91
N ILE A 81 -3.64 6.21 -6.77
CA ILE A 81 -3.47 5.63 -5.43
C ILE A 81 -4.46 4.47 -5.20
N ILE A 82 -5.73 4.69 -5.54
CA ILE A 82 -6.81 3.70 -5.36
C ILE A 82 -6.64 2.54 -6.35
N SER A 83 -6.53 2.83 -7.65
CA SER A 83 -6.53 1.81 -8.71
C SER A 83 -5.28 0.93 -8.71
N SER A 84 -4.13 1.47 -8.30
CA SER A 84 -2.90 0.70 -8.20
C SER A 84 -2.91 -0.23 -6.98
N ASN A 85 -3.83 -0.05 -6.02
CA ASN A 85 -3.91 -0.90 -4.84
C ASN A 85 -4.90 -2.04 -5.12
N ARG A 86 -4.36 -3.19 -5.54
CA ARG A 86 -5.17 -4.38 -5.82
C ARG A 86 -5.56 -5.16 -4.57
N SER A 87 -5.18 -4.67 -3.38
CA SER A 87 -5.51 -5.32 -2.13
C SER A 87 -6.98 -5.08 -1.77
N HIS A 88 -7.66 -6.16 -1.39
CA HIS A 88 -8.98 -6.09 -0.78
C HIS A 88 -8.81 -5.94 0.74
N ILE A 89 -9.23 -4.81 1.28
CA ILE A 89 -9.11 -4.45 2.69
C ILE A 89 -10.50 -4.30 3.29
N VAL A 90 -10.86 -5.16 4.25
CA VAL A 90 -12.19 -5.16 4.86
C VAL A 90 -12.07 -5.13 6.38
N LYS A 91 -12.82 -4.25 7.03
CA LYS A 91 -12.88 -4.21 8.50
C LYS A 91 -13.49 -5.51 9.02
N LEU A 92 -12.81 -6.16 9.96
CA LEU A 92 -13.30 -7.39 10.56
C LEU A 92 -14.47 -7.09 11.52
N PRO A 93 -15.58 -7.86 11.44
CA PRO A 93 -16.63 -7.79 12.45
C PRO A 93 -16.08 -8.25 13.81
N LEU A 94 -16.66 -7.75 14.91
CA LEU A 94 -16.20 -8.04 16.27
C LEU A 94 -16.04 -9.54 16.56
N SER A 95 -16.92 -10.37 16.00
CA SER A 95 -16.90 -11.84 16.17
C SER A 95 -15.69 -12.53 15.53
N ARG A 96 -14.98 -11.86 14.60
CA ARG A 96 -13.79 -12.39 13.91
C ARG A 96 -12.49 -11.69 14.33
N GLN A 97 -12.54 -10.77 15.29
CA GLN A 97 -11.36 -10.06 15.75
C GLN A 97 -10.54 -10.93 16.71
N LEU A 98 -9.20 -10.86 16.56
CA LEU A 98 -8.26 -11.51 17.46
C LEU A 98 -8.19 -10.71 18.76
N LYS A 99 -8.73 -11.26 19.85
CA LYS A 99 -8.87 -10.55 21.15
C LYS A 99 -7.52 -10.11 21.74
N PHE A 100 -6.45 -10.83 21.47
CA PHE A 100 -5.10 -10.55 21.99
C PHE A 100 -4.34 -9.44 21.25
N MET A 101 -4.88 -8.90 20.14
CA MET A 101 -4.20 -7.82 19.40
C MET A 101 -4.40 -6.43 20.05
N HIS A 102 -5.19 -6.34 21.13
CA HIS A 102 -5.45 -5.12 21.91
C HIS A 102 -5.79 -3.88 21.06
N THR A 103 -6.56 -4.09 19.98
CA THR A 103 -7.05 -3.03 19.09
C THR A 103 -8.49 -3.29 18.67
N SER A 104 -9.28 -2.22 18.62
CA SER A 104 -10.67 -2.22 18.11
C SER A 104 -10.76 -2.25 16.58
N HIS A 105 -9.63 -1.98 15.90
CA HIS A 105 -9.55 -1.86 14.46
C HIS A 105 -8.68 -2.97 13.87
N GLN A 106 -9.33 -4.03 13.41
CA GLN A 106 -8.69 -5.12 12.69
C GLN A 106 -9.28 -5.21 11.29
N PHE A 107 -8.42 -5.46 10.30
CA PHE A 107 -8.82 -5.55 8.90
C PHE A 107 -8.29 -6.85 8.30
N LEU A 108 -9.11 -7.51 7.48
CA LEU A 108 -8.68 -8.57 6.60
C LEU A 108 -8.05 -7.93 5.36
N LEU A 109 -6.82 -8.32 5.07
CA LEU A 109 -6.09 -7.93 3.87
C LEU A 109 -5.94 -9.16 2.96
N LEU A 110 -6.42 -9.08 1.72
CA LEU A 110 -6.19 -10.07 0.68
C LEU A 110 -5.51 -9.39 -0.52
N SER A 111 -4.30 -9.82 -0.89
CA SER A 111 -3.46 -9.11 -1.88
C SER A 111 -2.82 -9.99 -2.94
N SER A 112 -3.21 -11.26 -3.07
CA SER A 112 -2.57 -12.22 -3.98
C SER A 112 -3.31 -12.36 -5.32
N PRO A 113 -2.61 -12.24 -6.48
CA PRO A 113 -3.17 -12.64 -7.77
C PRO A 113 -3.59 -14.12 -7.77
N PRO A 114 -4.63 -14.52 -8.54
CA PRO A 114 -5.13 -15.89 -8.57
C PRO A 114 -4.05 -16.95 -8.84
N ALA A 115 -3.09 -16.66 -9.73
CA ALA A 115 -1.97 -17.55 -10.03
C ALA A 115 -0.99 -17.74 -8.86
N LYS A 116 -0.78 -16.71 -8.03
CA LYS A 116 0.07 -16.81 -6.83
C LYS A 116 -0.63 -17.64 -5.76
N GLU A 117 -1.94 -17.44 -5.58
CA GLU A 117 -2.77 -18.23 -4.66
C GLU A 117 -2.84 -19.71 -5.08
N ALA A 118 -3.01 -20.00 -6.37
CA ALA A 118 -3.02 -21.37 -6.88
C ALA A 118 -1.71 -22.11 -6.54
N ARG A 119 -0.56 -21.49 -6.77
CA ARG A 119 0.76 -22.03 -6.39
C ARG A 119 0.88 -22.26 -4.89
N PHE A 120 0.41 -21.29 -4.08
CA PHE A 120 0.39 -21.44 -2.63
C PHE A 120 -0.46 -22.63 -2.18
N ARG A 121 -1.64 -22.83 -2.75
CA ARG A 121 -2.52 -23.96 -2.42
C ARG A 121 -1.89 -25.30 -2.74
N THR A 122 -1.21 -25.43 -3.89
CA THR A 122 -0.48 -26.66 -4.24
C THR A 122 0.64 -26.92 -3.24
N ALA A 123 1.47 -25.92 -2.93
CA ALA A 123 2.55 -26.07 -1.97
C ALA A 123 2.03 -26.39 -0.56
N LYS A 124 0.95 -25.76 -0.12
CA LYS A 124 0.31 -26.01 1.18
C LYS A 124 -0.16 -27.46 1.33
N LYS A 125 -0.65 -28.09 0.26
CA LYS A 125 -1.04 -29.52 0.30
C LYS A 125 0.16 -30.44 0.53
N LEU A 126 1.34 -30.07 0.03
CA LEU A 126 2.56 -30.86 0.13
C LEU A 126 3.33 -30.62 1.44
N TYR A 127 3.38 -29.36 1.89
CA TYR A 127 4.30 -28.93 2.96
C TYR A 127 3.58 -28.34 4.19
N GLY A 128 2.25 -28.18 4.16
CA GLY A 128 1.51 -27.47 5.20
C GLY A 128 1.66 -25.95 5.13
N SER A 129 1.14 -25.25 6.15
CA SER A 129 1.27 -23.80 6.29
C SER A 129 1.07 -23.36 7.74
N THR A 130 1.82 -22.35 8.18
CA THR A 130 1.69 -21.75 9.52
C THR A 130 1.37 -20.26 9.39
N PHE A 131 0.60 -19.72 10.34
CA PHE A 131 0.37 -18.28 10.46
C PHE A 131 1.47 -17.64 11.30
N ALA A 132 1.96 -16.47 10.88
CA ALA A 132 2.94 -15.69 11.61
C ALA A 132 2.61 -14.20 11.52
N PHE A 133 3.05 -13.44 12.51
CA PHE A 133 2.94 -11.98 12.51
C PHE A 133 4.15 -11.35 11.84
N HIS A 134 3.90 -10.27 11.09
CA HIS A 134 4.96 -9.45 10.52
C HIS A 134 4.66 -7.97 10.81
N GLY A 135 5.50 -7.37 11.64
CA GLY A 135 5.49 -5.94 11.90
C GLY A 135 6.36 -5.19 10.88
N SER A 136 5.91 -4.02 10.43
CA SER A 136 6.71 -3.12 9.60
C SER A 136 6.31 -1.67 9.86
N HIS A 137 7.27 -0.75 9.71
CA HIS A 137 7.02 0.68 9.80
C HIS A 137 5.95 1.13 8.78
N ILE A 138 5.13 2.12 9.15
CA ILE A 138 3.95 2.55 8.38
C ILE A 138 4.30 2.97 6.95
N GLU A 139 5.45 3.58 6.74
CA GLU A 139 5.94 4.03 5.44
C GLU A 139 6.29 2.88 4.49
N ASN A 140 6.59 1.67 5.00
CA ASN A 140 6.89 0.52 4.16
C ASN A 140 5.62 -0.08 3.52
N TRP A 141 4.45 0.14 4.14
CA TRP A 141 3.20 -0.49 3.72
C TRP A 141 2.69 -0.01 2.35
N HIS A 142 3.15 1.15 1.85
CA HIS A 142 2.89 1.54 0.46
C HIS A 142 3.39 0.47 -0.52
N SER A 143 4.63 0.00 -0.33
CA SER A 143 5.21 -1.05 -1.18
C SER A 143 4.64 -2.42 -0.85
N VAL A 144 4.50 -2.77 0.43
CA VAL A 144 3.98 -4.11 0.84
C VAL A 144 2.58 -4.38 0.27
N LEU A 145 1.68 -3.38 0.26
CA LEU A 145 0.33 -3.54 -0.30
C LEU A 145 0.31 -3.75 -1.83
N ARG A 146 1.37 -3.36 -2.53
CA ARG A 146 1.43 -3.36 -3.99
C ARG A 146 2.29 -4.48 -4.55
N ASN A 147 3.41 -4.76 -3.87
CA ASN A 147 4.43 -5.73 -4.28
C ASN A 147 4.44 -6.99 -3.41
N GLY A 148 3.79 -6.95 -2.24
CA GLY A 148 3.91 -7.97 -1.21
C GLY A 148 5.18 -7.81 -0.35
N LEU A 149 5.34 -8.69 0.63
CA LEU A 149 6.55 -8.75 1.44
C LEU A 149 7.73 -9.23 0.59
N VAL A 150 8.82 -8.47 0.63
CA VAL A 150 10.08 -8.85 -0.02
C VAL A 150 10.76 -9.94 0.81
N ASN A 151 11.02 -11.08 0.17
CA ASN A 151 11.80 -12.15 0.79
C ASN A 151 13.29 -11.81 0.67
N ALA A 152 13.93 -11.47 1.79
CA ALA A 152 15.36 -11.18 1.86
C ALA A 152 16.21 -12.37 2.32
N SER A 153 15.63 -13.57 2.44
CA SER A 153 16.38 -14.77 2.84
C SER A 153 17.53 -15.05 1.88
N TYR A 154 18.65 -15.49 2.43
CA TYR A 154 19.89 -15.78 1.70
C TYR A 154 20.52 -14.57 0.99
N THR A 155 20.14 -13.36 1.40
CA THR A 155 20.78 -12.11 0.93
C THR A 155 21.61 -11.47 2.06
N LYS A 156 22.46 -10.51 1.70
CA LYS A 156 23.21 -9.69 2.67
C LYS A 156 22.33 -8.86 3.60
N LEU A 157 21.02 -8.75 3.30
CA LEU A 157 20.04 -7.98 4.08
C LEU A 157 19.37 -8.82 5.18
N GLN A 158 19.63 -10.13 5.24
CA GLN A 158 19.12 -11.00 6.28
C GLN A 158 19.89 -10.77 7.59
N GLY A 159 19.28 -10.04 8.53
CA GLY A 159 19.90 -9.70 9.82
C GLY A 159 19.91 -10.80 10.89
N TRP A 160 19.14 -11.89 10.70
CA TRP A 160 19.01 -13.00 11.65
C TRP A 160 19.14 -14.34 10.91
N GLY A 161 19.71 -15.36 11.56
CA GLY A 161 20.02 -16.68 10.97
C GLY A 161 18.85 -17.35 10.23
N LYS A 162 19.17 -18.35 9.40
CA LYS A 162 18.30 -18.96 8.37
C LYS A 162 16.86 -19.35 8.79
N ASP A 163 16.56 -19.46 10.08
CA ASP A 163 15.32 -20.07 10.59
C ASP A 163 14.43 -19.21 11.51
N SER A 164 14.74 -17.94 11.77
CA SER A 164 14.02 -17.16 12.81
C SER A 164 13.26 -15.95 12.25
N THR A 165 12.10 -16.19 11.62
CA THR A 165 11.10 -15.12 11.34
C THR A 165 9.80 -15.30 12.12
N VAL A 166 9.70 -16.29 13.00
CA VAL A 166 8.49 -16.54 13.78
C VAL A 166 8.70 -16.04 15.21
N CYS A 167 7.94 -15.04 15.62
CA CYS A 167 7.67 -14.82 17.03
C CYS A 167 6.88 -16.06 17.51
N GLN A 168 7.57 -17.02 18.11
CA GLN A 168 6.92 -18.17 18.71
C GLN A 168 6.01 -17.68 19.83
N GLN A 169 4.74 -18.07 19.81
CA GLN A 169 3.88 -17.94 20.98
C GLN A 169 4.54 -18.73 22.11
N LYS A 170 4.95 -18.04 23.18
CA LYS A 170 5.12 -18.69 24.47
C LYS A 170 3.72 -19.09 24.92
N MET A 171 3.38 -20.36 24.77
CA MET A 171 2.26 -20.96 25.47
C MET A 171 2.69 -21.04 26.94
N ASN A 172 1.95 -20.35 27.81
CA ASN A 172 1.94 -20.61 29.24
C ASN A 172 0.97 -21.75 29.52
#